data_AF-A0A952LUD7-F1
#
_entry.id   AF-A0A952LUD7-F1
#
_cell.length_a   1.000
_cell.length_b   1.000
_cell.length_c   1.000
_cell.angle_alpha   90.00
_cell.angle_beta   90.00
_cell.angle_gamma   90.00
#
_symmetry.space_group_name_H-M   'P 1'
#
loop_
_entity.id
_entity.type
_entity.pdbx_description
1 polymer ?
#
loop_
_entity_poly.entity_id
_entity_poly.type
_entity_poly.pdbx_seq_one_letter_code
_entity_poly.pdbx_strand_id
1 'polypeptide(L)'
;IPNTGYVAVGIVEKYVQPVSEFYVKDELGHDVRLLDQPIQAHMGEHCGNPDLEEQVVGITWLRTLTKENAFREQGFFTANQQSVCKFRNQFTLDKLIERFGVAQDLTEHPVFF
;
A
#
# COMPACT_ATOMS: atom_id res chain seq x y z
N ILE A 1 -9.63 -4.51 0.72
CA ILE A 1 -10.93 -5.22 0.57
C ILE A 1 -12.04 -4.26 0.98
N PRO A 2 -12.95 -3.85 0.07
CA PRO A 2 -13.99 -2.88 0.40
C PRO A 2 -14.82 -3.33 1.61
N ASN A 3 -15.11 -2.41 2.53
CA ASN A 3 -15.93 -2.63 3.74
C ASN A 3 -15.43 -3.66 4.79
N THR A 4 -14.24 -4.23 4.62
CA THR A 4 -13.75 -5.28 5.55
C THR A 4 -12.88 -4.72 6.68
N GLY A 5 -12.16 -3.63 6.45
CA GLY A 5 -11.21 -3.04 7.41
C GLY A 5 -9.77 -3.13 6.91
N TYR A 6 -8.83 -2.73 7.77
CA TYR A 6 -7.39 -2.75 7.47
C TYR A 6 -6.82 -4.14 7.69
N VAL A 7 -6.16 -4.68 6.68
CA VAL A 7 -5.50 -5.99 6.67
C VAL A 7 -3.99 -5.87 6.61
N ALA A 8 -3.41 -4.70 6.30
CA ALA A 8 -1.96 -4.56 6.26
C ALA A 8 -1.48 -3.16 6.66
N VAL A 9 -0.25 -3.11 7.18
CA VAL A 9 0.51 -1.89 7.44
C VAL A 9 1.91 -2.00 6.82
N GLY A 10 2.36 -0.94 6.18
CA GLY A 10 3.68 -0.86 5.58
C GLY A 10 4.23 0.56 5.54
N ILE A 11 5.49 0.66 5.14
CA ILE A 11 6.20 1.92 4.92
C ILE A 11 6.30 2.16 3.43
N VAL A 12 6.12 3.41 3.00
CA VAL A 12 6.36 3.80 1.61
C VAL A 12 7.87 3.85 1.38
N GLU A 13 8.38 2.87 0.63
CA GLU A 13 9.78 2.79 0.20
C GLU A 13 10.01 3.56 -1.10
N LYS A 14 9.01 3.56 -2.00
CA LYS A 14 9.04 4.32 -3.26
C LYS A 14 7.80 5.18 -3.38
N TYR A 15 8.00 6.48 -3.53
CA TYR A 15 6.93 7.44 -3.79
C TYR A 15 6.12 7.08 -5.05
N VAL A 16 4.90 7.62 -5.09
CA VAL A 16 3.98 7.40 -6.20
C VAL A 16 4.65 7.78 -7.52
N GLN A 17 4.59 6.89 -8.49
CA GLN A 17 5.12 7.11 -9.83
C GLN A 17 4.31 6.29 -10.85
N PRO A 18 4.38 6.64 -12.14
CA PRO A 18 3.71 5.90 -13.19
C PRO A 18 4.21 4.45 -13.25
N VAL A 19 3.30 3.51 -13.51
CA VAL A 19 3.64 2.08 -13.56
C VAL A 19 4.68 1.75 -14.64
N SER A 20 4.75 2.53 -15.73
CA SER A 20 5.78 2.37 -16.77
C SER A 20 7.20 2.69 -16.29
N GLU A 21 7.34 3.51 -15.25
CA GLU A 21 8.61 3.91 -14.66
C GLU A 21 8.94 3.12 -13.38
N PHE A 22 8.08 2.17 -12.97
CA PHE A 22 8.24 1.47 -11.71
C PHE A 22 9.08 0.19 -11.84
N TYR A 23 10.20 0.17 -11.12
CA TYR A 23 11.10 -0.98 -11.02
C TYR A 23 11.02 -1.61 -9.63
N VAL A 24 11.03 -2.94 -9.57
CA VAL A 24 11.13 -3.76 -8.35
C VAL A 24 12.41 -4.56 -8.35
N LYS A 25 12.83 -5.04 -7.18
CA LYS A 25 13.96 -5.96 -7.10
C LYS A 25 13.49 -7.39 -7.31
N ASP A 26 14.13 -8.12 -8.22
CA ASP A 26 13.93 -9.57 -8.36
C ASP A 26 14.57 -10.35 -7.18
N GLU A 27 14.41 -11.67 -7.17
CA GLU A 27 15.01 -12.56 -6.16
C GLU A 27 16.55 -12.49 -6.12
N LEU A 28 17.17 -12.00 -7.19
CA LEU A 28 18.62 -11.84 -7.34
C LEU A 28 19.08 -10.40 -7.02
N GLY A 29 18.16 -9.49 -6.69
CA GLY A 29 18.42 -8.08 -6.36
C GLY A 29 18.52 -7.12 -7.54
N HIS A 30 18.29 -7.57 -8.78
CA HIS A 30 18.29 -6.73 -9.97
C HIS A 30 17.01 -5.90 -10.07
N ASP A 31 17.15 -4.68 -10.58
CA ASP A 31 16.00 -3.82 -10.87
C ASP A 31 15.31 -4.29 -12.15
N VAL A 32 14.11 -4.83 -12.01
CA VAL A 32 13.25 -5.32 -13.09
C VAL A 32 11.97 -4.50 -13.14
N ARG A 33 11.40 -4.30 -14.33
CA ARG A 33 10.13 -3.57 -14.45
C ARG A 33 9.00 -4.37 -13.82
N LEU A 34 8.12 -3.69 -13.09
CA LEU A 34 6.96 -4.33 -12.48
C LEU A 34 6.03 -4.97 -13.51
N LEU A 35 5.90 -4.36 -14.69
CA LEU A 35 5.10 -4.86 -15.80
C LEU A 35 5.65 -6.14 -16.43
N ASP A 36 6.96 -6.39 -16.30
CA ASP A 36 7.61 -7.60 -16.82
C ASP A 36 7.52 -8.78 -15.83
N GLN A 37 6.99 -8.54 -14.62
CA GLN A 37 6.80 -9.57 -13.60
C GLN A 37 5.50 -10.34 -13.80
N PRO A 38 5.38 -11.57 -13.28
CA PRO A 38 4.15 -12.37 -13.36
C PRO A 38 3.06 -11.83 -12.41
N ILE A 39 2.59 -10.61 -12.66
CA ILE A 39 1.52 -9.95 -11.92
C ILE A 39 0.15 -10.34 -12.50
N GLN A 40 -0.84 -10.55 -11.64
CA GLN A 40 -2.21 -10.87 -12.06
C GLN A 40 -3.04 -9.63 -12.46
N ALA A 41 -2.52 -8.43 -12.20
CA ALA A 41 -3.21 -7.18 -12.46
C ALA A 41 -2.86 -6.63 -13.86
N HIS A 42 -3.87 -6.13 -14.58
CA HIS A 42 -3.71 -5.55 -15.91
C HIS A 42 -3.35 -4.06 -15.82
N MET A 43 -2.15 -3.74 -15.32
CA MET A 43 -1.70 -2.34 -15.14
C MET A 43 -1.09 -1.73 -16.41
N GLY A 44 -0.73 -2.57 -17.39
CA GLY A 44 0.01 -2.16 -18.59
C GLY A 44 -0.83 -1.50 -19.69
N GLU A 45 -2.16 -1.56 -19.61
CA GLU A 45 -3.06 -1.22 -20.73
C GLU A 45 -3.01 0.26 -21.14
N HIS A 46 -2.69 1.15 -20.20
CA HIS A 46 -2.65 2.60 -20.43
C HIS A 46 -1.24 3.21 -20.29
N CYS A 47 -0.19 2.40 -20.33
CA CYS A 47 1.19 2.90 -20.22
C CYS A 47 1.48 3.98 -21.29
N GLY A 48 2.02 5.12 -20.85
CA GLY A 48 2.32 6.26 -21.73
C GLY A 48 1.14 7.20 -21.97
N ASN A 49 -0.04 6.93 -21.40
CA ASN A 49 -1.13 7.90 -21.31
C ASN A 49 -1.15 8.56 -19.93
N PRO A 50 -0.67 9.81 -19.76
CA PRO A 50 -0.53 10.44 -18.46
C PRO A 50 -1.85 10.62 -17.68
N ASP A 51 -3.00 10.60 -18.36
CA ASP A 51 -4.32 10.74 -17.72
C ASP A 51 -4.92 9.41 -17.26
N LEU A 52 -4.51 8.29 -17.87
CA LEU A 52 -5.08 6.95 -17.63
C LEU A 52 -4.07 5.95 -17.06
N GLU A 53 -2.79 6.30 -17.04
CA GLU A 53 -1.72 5.47 -16.54
C GLU A 53 -1.85 5.27 -15.03
N GLU A 54 -1.72 4.01 -14.61
CA GLU A 54 -1.81 3.66 -13.20
C GLU A 54 -0.62 4.22 -12.42
N GLN A 55 -0.92 4.77 -11.25
CA GLN A 55 0.05 5.31 -10.32
C GLN A 55 0.30 4.28 -9.22
N VAL A 56 1.54 3.82 -9.10
CA VAL A 56 1.95 2.77 -8.18
C VAL A 56 2.86 3.33 -7.10
N VAL A 57 2.80 2.73 -5.91
CA VAL A 57 3.61 3.09 -4.73
C VAL A 57 4.30 1.84 -4.21
N GLY A 58 5.59 1.94 -3.92
CA GLY A 58 6.35 0.84 -3.34
C GLY A 58 6.16 0.80 -1.84
N ILE A 59 5.62 -0.30 -1.33
CA ILE A 59 5.35 -0.47 0.10
C ILE A 59 6.16 -1.65 0.62
N THR A 60 7.01 -1.41 1.61
CA THR A 60 7.56 -2.48 2.45
C THR A 60 6.54 -2.81 3.51
N TRP A 61 5.91 -3.99 3.41
CA TRP A 61 4.93 -4.42 4.41
C TRP A 61 5.64 -4.79 5.72
N LEU A 62 5.22 -4.14 6.81
CA LEU A 62 5.69 -4.46 8.16
C LEU A 62 4.89 -5.60 8.76
N ARG A 63 3.57 -5.61 8.53
CA ARG A 63 2.67 -6.67 8.97
C ARG A 63 1.47 -6.78 8.06
N THR A 64 1.08 -8.02 7.79
CA THR A 64 -0.14 -8.38 7.06
C THR A 64 -1.00 -9.29 7.93
N LEU A 65 -2.31 -9.22 7.73
CA LEU A 65 -3.34 -10.00 8.42
C LEU A 65 -4.21 -10.70 7.37
N THR A 66 -4.81 -11.82 7.75
CA THR A 66 -5.83 -12.45 6.91
C THR A 66 -7.12 -11.62 6.92
N LYS A 67 -7.99 -11.85 5.94
CA LYS A 67 -9.28 -11.14 5.81
C LYS A 67 -10.14 -11.27 7.08
N GLU A 68 -10.09 -12.41 7.75
CA GLU A 68 -10.87 -12.69 8.97
C GLU A 68 -10.36 -11.89 10.16
N ASN A 69 -9.09 -11.47 10.12
CA ASN A 69 -8.44 -10.67 11.15
C ASN A 69 -8.40 -9.17 10.78
N ALA A 70 -9.11 -8.77 9.73
CA ALA A 70 -9.19 -7.37 9.32
C ALA A 70 -9.63 -6.48 10.49
N PHE A 71 -8.89 -5.41 10.72
CA PHE A 71 -9.18 -4.49 11.81
C PHE A 71 -10.16 -3.41 11.36
N ARG A 72 -11.31 -3.35 12.03
CA ARG A 72 -12.34 -2.34 11.80
C ARG A 72 -12.95 -1.93 13.13
N GLU A 73 -12.95 -0.63 13.41
CA GLU A 73 -13.70 -0.04 14.51
C GLU A 73 -14.79 0.89 13.98
N GLN A 74 -15.86 1.04 14.77
CA GLN A 74 -16.96 1.94 14.44
C GLN A 74 -16.45 3.40 14.43
N GLY A 75 -16.57 4.08 13.29
CA GLY A 75 -15.99 5.42 13.08
C GLY A 75 -14.68 5.45 12.28
N PHE A 76 -14.15 4.29 11.87
CA PHE A 76 -12.98 4.24 10.97
C PHE A 76 -13.38 4.59 9.53
N PHE A 77 -12.54 5.38 8.87
CA PHE A 77 -12.74 5.91 7.52
C PHE A 77 -12.89 4.78 6.49
N THR A 78 -14.05 4.69 5.84
CA THR A 78 -14.31 3.78 4.70
C THR A 78 -14.59 4.55 3.40
N ALA A 79 -14.09 5.78 3.29
CA ALA A 79 -14.50 6.75 2.26
C ALA A 79 -13.43 7.06 1.21
N ASN A 80 -12.33 6.30 1.11
CA ASN A 80 -11.44 6.40 -0.04
C ASN A 80 -11.66 5.19 -0.95
N GLN A 81 -11.97 5.46 -2.21
CA GLN A 81 -12.01 4.43 -3.27
C GLN A 81 -10.60 3.89 -3.60
N GLN A 82 -9.56 4.43 -2.96
CA GLN A 82 -8.17 4.04 -3.15
C GLN A 82 -7.82 2.92 -2.17
N SER A 83 -7.25 1.83 -2.67
CA SER A 83 -6.87 0.68 -1.84
C SER A 83 -5.80 1.00 -0.79
N VAL A 84 -5.08 2.12 -0.95
CA VAL A 84 -3.93 2.53 -0.15
C VAL A 84 -4.08 4.02 0.19
N CYS A 85 -3.93 4.41 1.46
CA CYS A 85 -3.88 5.84 1.81
C CYS A 85 -2.92 6.17 2.97
N LYS A 86 -2.37 7.38 2.89
CA LYS A 86 -1.65 8.01 4.00
C LYS A 86 -2.66 8.47 5.04
N PHE A 87 -2.60 7.88 6.23
CA PHE A 87 -3.39 8.35 7.36
C PHE A 87 -2.82 9.63 7.95
N ARG A 88 -3.70 10.60 8.23
CA ARG A 88 -3.36 11.86 8.92
C ARG A 88 -4.01 11.98 10.29
N ASN A 89 -4.95 11.09 10.62
CA ASN A 89 -5.61 11.08 11.92
C ASN A 89 -4.75 10.32 12.93
N GLN A 90 -4.12 11.05 13.85
CA GLN A 90 -3.23 10.49 14.87
C GLN A 90 -3.91 9.44 15.75
N PHE A 91 -5.19 9.63 16.11
CA PHE A 91 -5.92 8.68 16.95
C PHE A 91 -6.12 7.32 16.28
N THR A 92 -6.48 7.33 14.99
CA THR A 92 -6.61 6.09 14.21
C THR A 92 -5.25 5.44 13.98
N LEU A 93 -4.22 6.23 13.73
CA LEU A 93 -2.84 5.75 13.59
C LEU A 93 -2.35 5.03 14.84
N ASP A 94 -2.49 5.63 16.02
CA ASP A 94 -1.97 5.06 17.26
C ASP A 94 -2.64 3.71 17.57
N LYS A 95 -3.97 3.60 17.35
CA LYS A 95 -4.69 2.33 17.50
C LYS A 95 -4.25 1.26 16.51
N LEU A 96 -4.01 1.64 15.25
CA LEU A 96 -3.51 0.71 14.24
C LEU A 96 -2.08 0.27 14.59
N ILE A 97 -1.20 1.20 14.96
CA ILE A 97 0.18 0.92 15.38
C ILE A 97 0.19 -0.07 16.56
N GLU A 98 -0.63 0.17 17.58
CA GLU A 98 -0.79 -0.74 18.73
C GLU A 98 -1.28 -2.12 18.28
N ARG A 99 -2.34 -2.17 17.45
CA ARG A 99 -2.94 -3.44 17.02
C ARG A 99 -2.03 -4.27 16.12
N PHE A 100 -1.25 -3.62 15.26
CA PHE A 100 -0.27 -4.24 14.39
C PHE A 100 1.10 -4.42 15.08
N GLY A 101 1.28 -3.92 16.30
CA GLY A 101 2.52 -4.06 17.07
C GLY A 101 3.74 -3.54 16.32
N VAL A 102 3.60 -2.47 15.55
CA VAL A 102 4.71 -1.81 14.83
C VAL A 102 5.27 -0.69 15.72
N ALA A 103 6.60 -0.51 15.74
CA ALA A 103 7.21 0.54 16.56
C ALA A 103 6.83 1.93 16.01
N GLN A 104 6.53 2.88 16.89
CA GLN A 104 6.11 4.25 16.55
C GLN A 104 7.23 5.08 15.90
N ASP A 105 8.46 4.57 15.89
CA ASP A 105 9.67 5.19 15.31
C ASP A 105 9.75 5.03 13.79
N LEU A 106 8.60 5.14 13.13
CA LEU A 106 8.53 5.25 11.68
C LEU A 106 8.78 6.71 11.33
N THR A 107 10.04 7.08 11.18
CA THR A 107 10.47 8.36 10.60
C THR A 107 9.87 8.59 9.20
N GLU A 108 9.38 7.52 8.57
CA GLU A 108 8.69 7.52 7.28
C GLU A 108 7.20 7.23 7.45
N HIS A 109 6.37 7.91 6.65
CA HIS A 109 4.92 7.91 6.84
C HIS A 109 4.29 6.53 6.59
N PRO A 110 3.69 5.88 7.63
CA PRO A 110 3.07 4.57 7.46
C PRO A 110 1.80 4.65 6.61
N VAL A 111 1.57 3.56 5.89
CA VAL A 111 0.43 3.39 5.00
C VAL A 111 -0.31 2.12 5.37
N PHE A 112 -1.63 2.20 5.34
CA PHE A 112 -2.54 1.13 5.75
C PHE A 112 -3.43 0.73 4.56
N PHE A 113 -3.72 -0.56 4.47
CA PHE A 113 -4.52 -1.21 3.41
C PHE A 113 -5.56 -2.14 4.01
#